data_AF-A0A8H5BFD6-F1
#
_entry.id   AF-A0A8H5BFD6-F1
#
_cell.length_a   1.000
_cell.length_b   1.000
_cell.length_c   1.000
_cell.angle_alpha   90.00
_cell.angle_beta   90.00
_cell.angle_gamma   90.00
#
_symmetry.space_group_name_H-M   'P 1'
#
loop_
_entity.id
_entity.type
_entity.pdbx_description
1 polymer ?
#
loop_
_entity_poly.entity_id
_entity_poly.type
_entity_poly.pdbx_seq_one_letter_code
_entity_poly.pdbx_strand_id
1 'polypeptide(L)'
;MTLDDHLASNNDMSESPAANAEALSSEVEKTKSFGAANKHPMQGMTAALDALQNQTMQIALLGNVGTTQEISELRDQMRNQDQKHKEALTEIQSILDDLLQTQIQDSMRQKVEEEITAQIDDMVKEYVAECLKAHIPQDLQEEVAMSKKELEELNLRLHNSESRRANGKLRSNKPNDLLATMYMLDGQVSSNYPKDLKGLFTLRLDKIKTLMTEYGLPNITESRESNLNRLMQFCGVRYQLVE
;
A
#
# COMPACT_ATOMS: atom_id res chain seq x y z
N MET A 1 -17.30 -38.48 36.26
CA MET A 1 -16.24 -39.18 37.04
C MET A 1 -15.28 -39.71 36.00
N THR A 2 -14.08 -39.19 35.77
CA THR A 2 -13.10 -38.38 36.53
C THR A 2 -12.23 -37.72 35.43
N LEU A 3 -12.11 -36.39 35.29
CA LEU A 3 -11.40 -35.41 36.13
C LEU A 3 -9.98 -35.82 36.54
N ASP A 4 -9.08 -34.86 36.35
CA ASP A 4 -7.75 -34.69 36.96
C ASP A 4 -6.60 -35.52 36.34
N ASP A 5 -5.39 -35.00 36.14
CA ASP A 5 -4.78 -33.67 36.23
C ASP A 5 -3.32 -33.90 35.77
N HIS A 6 -2.69 -32.94 35.08
CA HIS A 6 -1.29 -32.59 35.31
C HIS A 6 -0.83 -31.44 34.39
N LEU A 7 -0.91 -30.27 35.01
CA LEU A 7 -0.01 -29.13 34.91
C LEU A 7 1.47 -29.53 34.71
N ALA A 8 2.15 -28.83 33.80
CA ALA A 8 3.16 -27.79 34.10
C ALA A 8 4.23 -27.70 33.00
N SER A 9 4.43 -26.52 32.41
CA SER A 9 5.60 -25.69 32.71
C SER A 9 5.84 -24.61 31.65
N ASN A 10 6.00 -23.39 32.15
CA ASN A 10 6.32 -22.13 31.49
C ASN A 10 7.67 -22.13 30.74
N ASN A 11 7.77 -21.28 29.71
CA ASN A 11 8.90 -20.38 29.44
C ASN A 11 8.44 -19.34 28.39
N ASP A 12 8.07 -18.12 28.75
CA ASP A 12 8.87 -16.93 29.08
C ASP A 12 9.52 -16.20 27.87
N MET A 13 9.04 -14.96 27.70
CA MET A 13 9.62 -13.72 27.14
C MET A 13 10.55 -13.72 25.91
N SER A 14 10.12 -12.97 24.88
CA SER A 14 10.74 -11.67 24.52
C SER A 14 9.97 -10.97 23.39
N GLU A 15 8.93 -10.22 23.75
CA GLU A 15 8.40 -9.18 22.86
C GLU A 15 9.38 -8.02 22.79
N SER A 16 9.80 -7.69 21.57
CA SER A 16 10.81 -6.69 21.26
C SER A 16 10.22 -5.26 21.37
N PRO A 17 10.80 -4.33 22.16
CA PRO A 17 10.20 -3.02 22.43
C PRO A 17 10.43 -1.96 21.33
N ALA A 18 10.97 -2.34 20.16
CA ALA A 18 11.38 -1.37 19.13
C ALA A 18 10.26 -0.93 18.17
N ALA A 19 9.21 -1.74 17.97
CA ALA A 19 8.14 -1.43 17.02
C ALA A 19 7.08 -0.44 17.57
N ASN A 20 6.99 -0.27 18.89
CA ASN A 20 6.04 0.66 19.51
C ASN A 20 6.52 2.11 19.54
N ALA A 21 7.82 2.39 19.41
CA ALA A 21 8.35 3.75 19.51
C ALA A 21 8.09 4.61 18.24
N GLU A 22 8.11 4.01 17.05
CA GLU A 22 7.83 4.71 15.79
C GLU A 22 6.33 4.98 15.58
N ALA A 23 5.47 4.04 16.00
CA ALA A 23 4.01 4.23 15.97
C ALA A 23 3.57 5.37 16.90
N LEU A 24 4.09 5.39 18.14
CA LEU A 24 3.84 6.46 19.12
C LEU A 24 4.38 7.81 18.66
N SER A 25 5.54 7.86 17.98
CA SER A 25 6.11 9.10 17.42
C SER A 25 5.20 9.74 16.37
N SER A 26 4.67 8.95 15.43
CA SER A 26 3.78 9.46 14.37
C SER A 26 2.44 9.97 14.92
N GLU A 27 1.95 9.38 16.00
CA GLU A 27 0.70 9.74 16.66
C GLU A 27 0.86 10.98 17.55
N VAL A 28 2.04 11.16 18.16
CA VAL A 28 2.43 12.39 18.86
C VAL A 28 2.63 13.56 17.88
N GLU A 29 3.13 13.34 16.66
CA GLU A 29 3.19 14.40 15.64
C GLU A 29 1.81 14.76 15.08
N LYS A 30 0.93 13.78 14.84
CA LYS A 30 -0.45 14.03 14.43
C LYS A 30 -1.24 14.81 15.49
N THR A 31 -1.10 14.48 16.77
CA THR A 31 -1.75 15.23 17.86
C THR A 31 -1.17 16.63 18.06
N LYS A 32 0.14 16.84 17.84
CA LYS A 32 0.75 18.18 17.81
C LYS A 32 0.23 19.02 16.64
N SER A 33 0.05 18.42 15.46
CA SER A 33 -0.51 19.10 14.29
C SER A 33 -2.00 19.47 14.47
N PHE A 34 -2.77 18.61 15.15
CA PHE A 34 -4.17 18.88 15.53
C PHE A 34 -4.27 19.99 16.59
N GLY A 35 -3.36 20.00 17.57
CA GLY A 35 -3.24 21.08 18.55
C GLY A 35 -2.86 22.43 17.93
N ALA A 36 -2.00 22.44 16.91
CA ALA A 36 -1.65 23.65 16.17
C ALA A 36 -2.81 24.13 15.28
N ALA A 37 -3.51 23.23 14.60
CA ALA A 37 -4.67 23.54 13.76
C ALA A 37 -5.85 24.10 14.57
N ASN A 38 -6.05 23.64 15.82
CA ASN A 38 -7.09 24.16 16.72
C ASN A 38 -6.69 25.44 17.47
N LYS A 39 -5.40 25.80 17.49
CA LYS A 39 -4.93 27.03 18.16
C LYS A 39 -5.38 28.29 17.42
N HIS A 40 -5.43 28.24 16.09
CA HIS A 40 -5.92 29.35 15.27
C HIS A 40 -7.40 29.69 15.48
N PRO A 41 -8.35 28.73 15.44
CA PRO A 41 -9.76 29.02 15.74
C PRO A 41 -9.97 29.44 17.21
N MET A 42 -9.19 28.89 18.16
CA MET A 42 -9.22 29.33 19.56
C MET A 42 -8.73 30.77 19.74
N GLN A 43 -7.65 31.17 19.06
CA GLN A 43 -7.18 32.56 19.05
C GLN A 43 -8.20 33.49 18.37
N GLY A 44 -8.89 33.02 17.33
CA GLY A 44 -10.01 33.73 16.72
C GLY A 44 -11.19 33.92 17.67
N MET A 45 -11.52 32.90 18.48
CA MET A 45 -12.56 33.00 19.52
C MET A 45 -12.15 33.92 20.67
N THR A 46 -10.89 33.91 21.11
CA THR A 46 -10.38 34.86 22.12
C THR A 46 -10.43 36.29 21.60
N ALA A 47 -10.02 36.53 20.34
CA ALA A 47 -10.14 37.84 19.72
C ALA A 47 -11.60 38.30 19.55
N ALA A 48 -12.52 37.37 19.24
CA ALA A 48 -13.95 37.65 19.17
C ALA A 48 -14.55 37.96 20.56
N LEU A 49 -14.10 37.26 21.61
CA LEU A 49 -14.48 37.53 23.00
C LEU A 49 -13.96 38.88 23.48
N ASP A 50 -12.71 39.24 23.18
CA ASP A 50 -12.15 40.56 23.49
C ASP A 50 -12.86 41.67 22.72
N ALA A 51 -13.24 41.42 21.46
CA ALA A 51 -14.04 42.36 20.67
C ALA A 51 -15.45 42.54 21.26
N LEU A 52 -16.10 41.46 21.68
CA LEU A 52 -17.40 41.50 22.37
C LEU A 52 -17.30 42.18 23.73
N GLN A 53 -16.23 41.95 24.49
CA GLN A 53 -16.01 42.58 25.78
C GLN A 53 -15.76 44.09 25.63
N ASN A 54 -15.00 44.50 24.61
CA ASN A 54 -14.82 45.91 24.28
C ASN A 54 -16.12 46.56 23.79
N GLN A 55 -16.93 45.87 22.97
CA GLN A 55 -18.27 46.35 22.60
C GLN A 55 -19.18 46.47 23.82
N THR A 56 -19.17 45.50 24.73
CA THR A 56 -19.98 45.50 25.95
C THR A 56 -19.57 46.65 26.87
N MET A 57 -18.28 46.95 26.97
CA MET A 57 -17.77 48.07 27.77
C MET A 57 -18.10 49.43 27.14
N GLN A 58 -18.09 49.55 25.81
CA GLN A 58 -18.56 50.75 25.11
C GLN A 58 -20.08 50.96 25.26
N ILE A 59 -20.87 49.88 25.24
CA ILE A 59 -22.32 49.91 25.47
C ILE A 59 -22.64 50.29 26.93
N ALA A 60 -21.84 49.84 27.90
CA ALA A 60 -21.99 50.21 29.31
C ALA A 60 -21.62 51.68 29.58
N LEU A 61 -20.67 52.27 28.83
CA LEU A 61 -20.29 53.68 28.95
C LEU A 61 -21.29 54.64 28.28
N LEU A 62 -22.01 54.18 27.24
CA LEU A 62 -23.04 54.96 26.51
C LEU A 62 -24.46 54.73 27.05
N GLY A 63 -24.61 54.49 28.36
CA GLY A 63 -25.91 54.42 29.01
C GLY A 63 -26.63 55.77 29.04
N ASN A 64 -27.18 56.23 27.90
CA ASN A 64 -28.30 57.17 27.85
C ASN A 64 -29.00 57.23 26.46
N VAL A 65 -30.23 56.69 26.43
CA VAL A 65 -31.42 57.16 25.67
C VAL A 65 -31.41 57.11 24.12
N GLY A 66 -30.59 56.24 23.50
CA GLY A 66 -30.68 55.92 22.05
C GLY A 66 -30.96 54.45 21.69
N THR A 67 -30.94 53.56 22.68
CA THR A 67 -30.65 52.12 22.46
C THR A 67 -31.84 51.24 22.10
N THR A 68 -33.09 51.66 22.30
CA THR A 68 -34.25 50.79 22.01
C THR A 68 -34.44 50.55 20.52
N GLN A 69 -34.16 51.55 19.70
CA GLN A 69 -34.29 51.46 18.25
C GLN A 69 -33.15 50.62 17.66
N GLU A 70 -31.91 50.86 18.08
CA GLU A 70 -30.73 50.06 17.70
C GLU A 70 -30.85 48.59 18.14
N ILE A 71 -31.40 48.32 19.34
CA ILE A 71 -31.67 46.95 19.80
C ILE A 71 -32.75 46.28 18.95
N SER A 72 -33.76 47.03 18.48
CA SER A 72 -34.78 46.49 17.57
C SER A 72 -34.21 46.17 16.19
N GLU A 73 -33.37 47.07 15.65
CA GLU A 73 -32.68 46.88 14.37
C GLU A 73 -31.72 45.69 14.42
N LEU A 74 -30.96 45.54 15.51
CA LEU A 74 -30.09 44.38 15.72
C LEU A 74 -30.90 43.08 15.83
N ARG A 75 -32.05 43.10 16.52
CA ARG A 75 -32.91 41.92 16.68
C ARG A 75 -33.55 41.50 15.34
N ASP A 76 -33.92 42.46 14.50
CA ASP A 76 -34.42 42.19 13.15
C ASP A 76 -33.31 41.74 12.21
N GLN A 77 -32.10 42.28 12.35
CA GLN A 77 -30.92 41.83 11.62
C GLN A 77 -30.53 40.40 12.00
N MET A 78 -30.56 40.04 13.29
CA MET A 78 -30.35 38.67 13.77
C MET A 78 -31.41 37.72 13.22
N ARG A 79 -32.70 38.10 13.23
CA ARG A 79 -33.76 37.26 12.63
C ARG A 79 -33.56 37.05 11.14
N ASN A 80 -33.17 38.09 10.41
CA ASN A 80 -32.87 37.99 8.99
C ASN A 80 -31.63 37.12 8.72
N GLN A 81 -30.60 37.19 9.57
CA GLN A 81 -29.45 36.30 9.50
C GLN A 81 -29.84 34.85 9.83
N ASP A 82 -30.57 34.61 10.92
CA ASP A 82 -31.05 33.27 11.28
C ASP A 82 -31.89 32.63 10.17
N GLN A 83 -32.73 33.43 9.50
CA GLN A 83 -33.52 32.96 8.37
C GLN A 83 -32.63 32.58 7.18
N LYS A 84 -31.66 33.44 6.82
CA LYS A 84 -30.66 33.13 5.77
C LYS A 84 -29.82 31.90 6.11
N HIS A 85 -29.45 31.74 7.37
CA HIS A 85 -28.66 30.59 7.83
C HIS A 85 -29.49 29.31 7.77
N LYS A 86 -30.78 29.36 8.11
CA LYS A 86 -31.69 28.21 7.95
C LYS A 86 -31.83 27.82 6.48
N GLU A 87 -32.03 28.79 5.59
CA GLU A 87 -32.13 28.56 4.15
C GLU A 87 -30.83 27.93 3.60
N ALA A 88 -29.68 28.48 3.97
CA ALA A 88 -28.38 27.93 3.59
C ALA A 88 -28.16 26.51 4.14
N LEU A 89 -28.57 26.23 5.38
CA LEU A 89 -28.48 24.88 5.96
C LEU A 89 -29.37 23.89 5.22
N THR A 90 -30.58 24.30 4.83
CA THR A 90 -31.47 23.43 4.04
C THR A 90 -30.91 23.14 2.65
N GLU A 91 -30.26 24.12 2.02
CA GLU A 91 -29.59 23.92 0.72
C GLU A 91 -28.39 22.98 0.84
N ILE A 92 -27.53 23.17 1.86
CA ILE A 92 -26.41 22.28 2.13
C ILE A 92 -26.92 20.85 2.39
N GLN A 93 -28.02 20.72 3.12
CA GLN A 93 -28.60 19.41 3.41
C GLN A 93 -29.10 18.72 2.13
N SER A 94 -29.75 19.44 1.21
CA SER A 94 -30.18 18.84 -0.05
C SER A 94 -29.00 18.43 -0.94
N ILE A 95 -27.95 19.25 -1.02
CA ILE A 95 -26.73 18.91 -1.77
C ILE A 95 -26.06 17.67 -1.18
N LEU A 96 -26.02 17.56 0.15
CA LEU A 96 -25.45 16.40 0.82
C LEU A 96 -26.26 15.13 0.54
N ASP A 97 -27.59 15.21 0.61
CA ASP A 97 -28.48 14.09 0.31
C ASP A 97 -28.33 13.65 -1.15
N ASP A 98 -28.27 14.59 -2.10
CA ASP A 98 -28.08 14.30 -3.53
C ASP A 98 -26.71 13.65 -3.80
N LEU A 99 -25.64 14.15 -3.17
CA LEU A 99 -24.29 13.61 -3.33
C LEU A 99 -24.21 12.20 -2.74
N LEU A 100 -24.75 11.99 -1.53
CA LEU A 100 -24.80 10.67 -0.92
C LEU A 100 -25.61 9.69 -1.75
N GLN A 101 -26.78 10.10 -2.24
CA GLN A 101 -27.62 9.24 -3.08
C GLN A 101 -26.91 8.86 -4.38
N THR A 102 -26.28 9.82 -5.05
CA THR A 102 -25.55 9.58 -6.30
C THR A 102 -24.33 8.69 -6.06
N GLN A 103 -23.54 8.96 -5.03
CA GLN A 103 -22.34 8.17 -4.70
C GLN A 103 -22.70 6.73 -4.30
N ILE A 104 -23.77 6.55 -3.53
CA ILE A 104 -24.27 5.21 -3.18
C ILE A 104 -24.74 4.49 -4.44
N GLN A 105 -25.49 5.17 -5.31
CA GLN A 105 -25.98 4.57 -6.55
C GLN A 105 -24.83 4.16 -7.48
N ASP A 106 -23.83 5.03 -7.68
CA ASP A 106 -22.68 4.76 -8.52
C ASP A 106 -21.82 3.62 -7.96
N SER A 107 -21.57 3.63 -6.64
CA SER A 107 -20.79 2.56 -6.01
C SER A 107 -21.52 1.21 -6.01
N MET A 108 -22.84 1.20 -5.85
CA MET A 108 -23.64 -0.03 -5.99
C MET A 108 -23.64 -0.52 -7.43
N ARG A 109 -23.82 0.38 -8.40
CA ARG A 109 -23.78 0.04 -9.82
C ARG A 109 -22.43 -0.58 -10.19
N GLN A 110 -21.33 0.04 -9.78
CA GLN A 110 -20.00 -0.49 -10.04
C GLN A 110 -19.81 -1.88 -9.44
N LYS A 111 -20.22 -2.09 -8.18
CA LYS A 111 -20.13 -3.42 -7.54
C LYS A 111 -20.97 -4.48 -8.25
N VAL A 112 -22.18 -4.12 -8.66
CA VAL A 112 -23.06 -5.04 -9.40
C VAL A 112 -22.46 -5.37 -10.77
N GLU A 113 -21.92 -4.38 -11.48
CA GLU A 113 -21.25 -4.61 -12.75
C GLU A 113 -20.04 -5.53 -12.57
N GLU A 114 -19.18 -5.30 -11.57
CA GLU A 114 -18.04 -6.17 -11.24
C GLU A 114 -18.48 -7.60 -10.92
N GLU A 115 -19.54 -7.77 -10.10
CA GLU A 115 -20.06 -9.09 -9.72
C GLU A 115 -20.68 -9.84 -10.90
N ILE A 116 -21.46 -9.14 -11.74
CA ILE A 116 -22.03 -9.72 -12.98
C ILE A 116 -20.91 -10.14 -13.92
N THR A 117 -19.88 -9.30 -14.08
CA THR A 117 -18.76 -9.62 -14.97
C THR A 117 -18.01 -10.85 -14.49
N ALA A 118 -17.76 -10.97 -13.18
CA ALA A 118 -17.15 -12.15 -12.58
C ALA A 118 -18.00 -13.41 -12.78
N GLN A 119 -19.32 -13.33 -12.57
CA GLN A 119 -20.23 -14.45 -12.81
C GLN A 119 -20.27 -14.88 -14.28
N ILE A 120 -20.27 -13.93 -15.21
CA ILE A 120 -20.22 -14.22 -16.65
C ILE A 120 -18.91 -14.91 -16.99
N ASP A 121 -17.77 -14.42 -16.50
CA ASP A 121 -16.46 -15.04 -16.76
C ASP A 121 -16.42 -16.50 -16.28
N ASP A 122 -16.98 -16.78 -15.11
CA ASP A 122 -17.02 -18.14 -14.58
C ASP A 122 -17.98 -19.04 -15.36
N MET A 123 -19.17 -18.55 -15.73
CA MET A 123 -20.08 -19.28 -16.62
C MET A 123 -19.47 -19.57 -17.99
N VAL A 124 -18.76 -18.59 -18.57
CA VAL A 124 -18.10 -18.75 -19.87
C VAL A 124 -16.98 -19.78 -19.77
N LYS A 125 -16.16 -19.77 -18.71
CA LYS A 125 -15.14 -20.80 -18.49
C LYS A 125 -15.74 -22.21 -18.44
N GLU A 126 -16.85 -22.38 -17.72
CA GLU A 126 -17.53 -23.67 -17.60
C GLU A 126 -18.09 -24.13 -18.96
N TYR A 127 -18.84 -23.26 -19.63
CA TYR A 127 -19.43 -23.57 -20.93
C TYR A 127 -18.37 -23.84 -22.01
N VAL A 128 -17.28 -23.08 -22.01
CA VAL A 128 -16.13 -23.31 -22.89
C VAL A 128 -15.47 -24.64 -22.56
N ALA A 129 -15.27 -24.98 -21.29
CA ALA A 129 -14.69 -26.27 -20.91
C ALA A 129 -15.56 -27.45 -21.37
N GLU A 130 -16.88 -27.36 -21.27
CA GLU A 130 -17.80 -28.38 -21.79
C GLU A 130 -17.78 -28.47 -23.31
N CYS A 131 -17.80 -27.32 -24.00
CA CYS A 131 -17.73 -27.26 -25.45
C CYS A 131 -16.40 -27.81 -25.98
N LEU A 132 -15.29 -27.51 -25.32
CA LEU A 132 -13.96 -28.03 -25.63
C LEU A 132 -13.92 -29.55 -25.47
N LYS A 133 -14.48 -30.11 -24.39
CA LYS A 133 -14.59 -31.57 -24.21
C LYS A 133 -15.41 -32.25 -25.31
N ALA A 134 -16.49 -31.61 -25.77
CA ALA A 134 -17.37 -32.18 -26.79
C ALA A 134 -16.79 -32.12 -28.21
N HIS A 135 -16.01 -31.07 -28.54
CA HIS A 135 -15.56 -30.81 -29.91
C HIS A 135 -14.07 -31.04 -30.15
N ILE A 136 -13.24 -31.02 -29.11
CA ILE A 136 -11.79 -31.21 -29.22
C ILE A 136 -11.41 -32.53 -28.54
N PRO A 137 -10.84 -33.50 -29.28
CA PRO A 137 -10.28 -34.72 -28.71
C PRO A 137 -9.35 -34.43 -27.53
N GLN A 138 -9.46 -35.22 -26.47
CA GLN A 138 -8.68 -35.03 -25.25
C GLN A 138 -7.17 -35.03 -25.53
N ASP A 139 -6.71 -35.88 -26.45
CA ASP A 139 -5.31 -35.96 -26.89
C ASP A 139 -4.76 -34.61 -27.39
N LEU A 140 -5.57 -33.85 -28.15
CA LEU A 140 -5.17 -32.52 -28.64
C LEU A 140 -5.17 -31.47 -27.54
N GLN A 141 -6.05 -31.60 -26.53
CA GLN A 141 -6.04 -30.71 -25.37
C GLN A 141 -4.78 -30.92 -24.53
N GLU A 142 -4.39 -32.19 -24.35
CA GLU A 142 -3.16 -32.57 -23.66
C GLU A 142 -1.92 -32.11 -24.43
N GLU A 143 -1.90 -32.27 -25.75
CA GLU A 143 -0.80 -31.78 -26.61
C GLU A 143 -0.66 -30.26 -26.52
N VAL A 144 -1.76 -29.50 -26.58
CA VAL A 144 -1.73 -28.04 -26.42
C VAL A 144 -1.27 -27.64 -25.02
N ALA A 145 -1.70 -28.34 -23.97
CA ALA A 145 -1.25 -28.08 -22.61
C ALA A 145 0.26 -28.34 -22.44
N MET A 146 0.77 -29.44 -23.01
CA MET A 146 2.20 -29.72 -23.01
C MET A 146 2.98 -28.67 -23.81
N SER A 147 2.53 -28.32 -25.02
CA SER A 147 3.18 -27.31 -25.86
C SER A 147 3.21 -25.93 -25.18
N LYS A 148 2.13 -25.54 -24.49
CA LYS A 148 2.10 -24.30 -23.69
C LYS A 148 3.14 -24.33 -22.58
N LYS A 149 3.23 -25.44 -21.84
CA LYS A 149 4.24 -25.61 -20.79
C LYS A 149 5.67 -25.55 -21.35
N GLU A 150 5.92 -26.18 -22.49
CA GLU A 150 7.21 -26.10 -23.17
C GLU A 150 7.55 -24.67 -23.61
N LEU A 151 6.57 -23.92 -24.13
CA LEU A 151 6.74 -22.52 -24.49
C LEU A 151 7.02 -21.63 -23.28
N GLU A 152 6.37 -21.87 -22.14
CA GLU A 152 6.65 -21.18 -20.89
C GLU A 152 8.08 -21.45 -20.40
N GLU A 153 8.53 -22.71 -20.43
CA GLU A 153 9.90 -23.07 -20.10
C GLU A 153 10.91 -22.40 -21.05
N LEU A 154 10.60 -22.39 -22.36
CA LEU A 154 11.46 -21.77 -23.36
C LEU A 154 11.54 -20.26 -23.18
N ASN A 155 10.42 -19.60 -22.91
CA ASN A 155 10.37 -18.17 -22.61
C ASN A 155 11.18 -17.84 -21.35
N LEU A 156 11.07 -18.66 -20.31
CA LEU A 156 11.86 -18.49 -19.09
C LEU A 156 13.36 -18.64 -19.35
N ARG A 157 13.75 -19.65 -20.13
CA ARG A 157 15.14 -19.87 -20.54
C ARG A 157 15.66 -18.73 -21.43
N LEU A 158 14.83 -18.21 -22.34
CA LEU A 158 15.16 -17.09 -23.20
C LEU A 158 15.37 -15.83 -22.36
N HIS A 159 14.43 -15.49 -21.47
CA HIS A 159 14.55 -14.36 -20.55
C HIS A 159 15.83 -14.46 -19.73
N ASN A 160 16.10 -15.61 -19.11
CA ASN A 160 17.32 -15.83 -18.34
C ASN A 160 18.59 -15.69 -19.20
N SER A 161 18.54 -16.11 -20.47
CA SER A 161 19.65 -15.92 -21.41
C SER A 161 19.86 -14.45 -21.76
N GLU A 162 18.78 -13.70 -22.00
CA GLU A 162 18.82 -12.26 -22.26
C GLU A 162 19.29 -11.46 -21.05
N SER A 163 18.81 -11.79 -19.86
CA SER A 163 19.25 -11.23 -18.59
C SER A 163 20.74 -11.48 -18.37
N ARG A 164 21.23 -12.71 -18.60
CA ARG A 164 22.68 -12.99 -18.58
C ARG A 164 23.46 -12.14 -19.58
N ARG A 165 22.94 -11.96 -20.80
CA ARG A 165 23.59 -11.13 -21.83
C ARG A 165 23.60 -9.66 -21.45
N ALA A 166 22.53 -9.15 -20.83
CA ALA A 166 22.43 -7.79 -20.32
C ALA A 166 23.41 -7.56 -19.16
N ASN A 167 23.41 -8.47 -18.19
CA ASN A 167 24.30 -8.46 -17.03
C ASN A 167 25.78 -8.53 -17.43
N GLY A 168 26.10 -9.28 -18.50
CA GLY A 168 27.45 -9.35 -19.04
C GLY A 168 27.97 -8.05 -19.66
N LYS A 169 27.10 -7.07 -19.95
CA LYS A 169 27.49 -5.72 -20.41
C LYS A 169 27.80 -4.75 -19.27
N LEU A 170 27.40 -5.09 -18.05
CA LEU A 170 27.60 -4.21 -16.88
C LEU A 170 29.09 -4.06 -16.58
N ARG A 171 29.53 -2.82 -16.30
CA ARG A 171 30.94 -2.47 -16.06
C ARG A 171 31.23 -2.22 -14.57
N SER A 172 32.43 -2.56 -14.09
CA SER A 172 32.82 -2.47 -12.67
C SER A 172 32.92 -1.04 -12.18
N ASN A 173 33.06 -0.08 -13.10
CA ASN A 173 33.10 1.35 -12.79
C ASN A 173 31.71 1.96 -12.54
N LYS A 174 30.62 1.18 -12.64
CA LYS A 174 29.25 1.63 -12.38
C LYS A 174 28.51 0.65 -11.45
N PRO A 175 28.82 0.66 -10.15
CA PRO A 175 28.22 -0.28 -9.19
C PRO A 175 26.71 -0.08 -8.99
N ASN A 176 26.16 1.05 -9.41
CA ASN A 176 24.73 1.37 -9.30
C ASN A 176 23.92 0.94 -10.53
N ASP A 177 24.55 0.34 -11.55
CA ASP A 177 23.81 -0.16 -12.71
C ASP A 177 22.90 -1.33 -12.28
N LEU A 178 21.67 -1.33 -12.81
CA LEU A 178 20.65 -2.32 -12.50
C LEU A 178 21.03 -3.70 -13.04
N LEU A 179 20.83 -4.71 -12.20
CA LEU A 179 20.98 -6.10 -12.56
C LEU A 179 19.66 -6.60 -13.16
N ALA A 180 19.72 -7.17 -14.37
CA ALA A 180 18.58 -7.82 -14.99
C ALA A 180 18.19 -9.07 -14.18
N THR A 181 16.90 -9.21 -13.92
CA THR A 181 16.33 -10.26 -13.09
C THR A 181 16.46 -11.63 -13.73
N MET A 182 16.64 -12.65 -12.90
CA MET A 182 16.66 -14.05 -13.30
C MET A 182 15.44 -14.74 -12.68
N TYR A 183 14.74 -15.53 -13.48
CA TYR A 183 13.64 -16.36 -13.00
C TYR A 183 14.15 -17.74 -12.55
N MET A 184 13.56 -18.25 -11.48
CA MET A 184 13.71 -19.62 -11.00
C MET A 184 12.90 -20.60 -11.86
N LEU A 185 12.98 -21.91 -11.59
CA LEU A 185 12.25 -22.93 -12.35
C LEU A 185 10.72 -22.81 -12.23
N ASP A 186 10.24 -22.14 -11.19
CA ASP A 186 8.82 -21.88 -10.93
C ASP A 186 8.29 -20.58 -11.58
N GLY A 187 9.15 -19.85 -12.31
CA GLY A 187 8.78 -18.57 -12.91
C GLY A 187 8.82 -17.37 -11.97
N GLN A 188 9.16 -17.55 -10.69
CA GLN A 188 9.29 -16.46 -9.74
C GLN A 188 10.72 -15.95 -9.64
N VAL A 189 10.87 -14.76 -9.06
CA VAL A 189 12.18 -14.19 -8.72
C VAL A 189 12.36 -14.31 -7.21
N SER A 190 13.53 -14.79 -6.78
CA SER A 190 13.86 -14.84 -5.35
C SER A 190 13.73 -13.45 -4.71
N SER A 191 13.12 -13.40 -3.52
CA SER A 191 13.02 -12.19 -2.70
C SER A 191 14.40 -11.62 -2.29
N ASN A 192 15.41 -12.49 -2.29
CA ASN A 192 16.79 -12.12 -1.95
C ASN A 192 17.61 -11.68 -3.18
N TYR A 193 17.02 -11.67 -4.39
CA TYR A 193 17.75 -11.33 -5.60
C TYR A 193 18.17 -9.84 -5.59
N PRO A 194 19.46 -9.53 -5.82
CA PRO A 194 19.94 -8.15 -5.79
C PRO A 194 19.45 -7.36 -7.00
N LYS A 195 19.08 -6.09 -6.76
CA LYS A 195 18.59 -5.17 -7.81
C LYS A 195 19.72 -4.50 -8.61
N ASP A 196 20.90 -4.40 -8.03
CA ASP A 196 22.07 -3.70 -8.57
C ASP A 196 23.37 -4.46 -8.25
N LEU A 197 24.46 -4.08 -8.95
CA LEU A 197 25.77 -4.68 -8.70
C LEU A 197 26.27 -4.44 -7.27
N LYS A 198 26.01 -3.26 -6.70
CA LYS A 198 26.33 -2.95 -5.31
C LYS A 198 25.61 -3.89 -4.34
N GLY A 199 24.33 -4.15 -4.54
CA GLY A 199 23.56 -5.14 -3.80
C GLY A 199 24.19 -6.52 -3.91
N LEU A 200 24.57 -6.95 -5.11
CA LEU A 200 25.22 -8.24 -5.34
C LEU A 200 26.55 -8.37 -4.56
N PHE A 201 27.41 -7.36 -4.58
CA PHE A 201 28.69 -7.37 -3.87
C PHE A 201 28.58 -7.21 -2.34
N THR A 202 27.44 -6.72 -1.84
CA THR A 202 27.20 -6.54 -0.40
C THR A 202 26.45 -7.72 0.24
N LEU A 203 26.07 -8.74 -0.54
CA LEU A 203 25.42 -9.93 -0.02
C LEU A 203 26.30 -10.67 0.99
N ARG A 204 25.68 -11.08 2.11
CA ARG A 204 26.28 -11.93 3.14
C ARG A 204 26.28 -13.39 2.70
N LEU A 205 27.18 -14.19 3.26
CA LEU A 205 27.33 -15.61 2.93
C LEU A 205 25.99 -16.37 3.02
N ASP A 206 25.22 -16.16 4.09
CA ASP A 206 23.94 -16.84 4.30
C ASP A 206 22.96 -16.60 3.15
N LYS A 207 22.80 -15.34 2.74
CA LYS A 207 21.93 -14.96 1.62
C LYS A 207 22.39 -15.53 0.28
N ILE A 208 23.71 -15.61 0.07
CA ILE A 208 24.27 -16.22 -1.15
C ILE A 208 23.98 -17.72 -1.16
N LYS A 209 24.14 -18.42 -0.03
CA LYS A 209 23.81 -19.85 0.08
C LYS A 209 22.32 -20.10 -0.17
N THR A 210 21.44 -19.27 0.39
CA THR A 210 19.99 -19.32 0.13
C THR A 210 19.69 -19.15 -1.35
N LEU A 211 20.22 -18.09 -1.98
CA LEU A 211 20.05 -17.86 -3.42
C LEU A 211 20.57 -19.04 -4.25
N MET A 212 21.77 -19.54 -3.96
CA MET A 212 22.32 -20.68 -4.69
C MET A 212 21.43 -21.92 -4.57
N THR A 213 20.81 -22.14 -3.42
CA THR A 213 19.88 -23.25 -3.22
C THR A 213 18.58 -23.05 -4.01
N GLU A 214 17.99 -21.87 -3.94
CA GLU A 214 16.75 -21.51 -4.65
C GLU A 214 16.91 -21.61 -6.18
N TYR A 215 18.07 -21.18 -6.71
CA TYR A 215 18.38 -21.28 -8.14
C TYR A 215 18.98 -22.65 -8.55
N GLY A 216 19.10 -23.62 -7.63
CA GLY A 216 19.58 -24.96 -7.92
C GLY A 216 21.06 -25.05 -8.34
N LEU A 217 21.90 -24.13 -7.87
CA LEU A 217 23.33 -24.10 -8.20
C LEU A 217 24.12 -25.15 -7.41
N PRO A 218 24.91 -26.01 -8.06
CA PRO A 218 25.68 -27.05 -7.37
C PRO A 218 26.92 -26.50 -6.65
N ASN A 219 27.42 -27.26 -5.66
CA ASN A 219 28.69 -27.06 -4.94
C ASN A 219 28.75 -25.77 -4.11
N ILE A 220 27.82 -25.60 -3.18
CA ILE A 220 27.86 -24.53 -2.18
C ILE A 220 29.05 -24.79 -1.23
N THR A 221 29.94 -23.81 -1.12
CA THR A 221 31.15 -23.87 -0.28
C THR A 221 31.00 -22.98 0.95
N GLU A 222 31.93 -23.05 1.91
CA GLU A 222 31.98 -22.11 3.04
C GLU A 222 32.62 -20.75 2.68
N SER A 223 33.39 -20.67 1.58
CA SER A 223 33.96 -19.40 1.10
C SER A 223 32.89 -18.53 0.44
N ARG A 224 32.75 -17.30 0.94
CA ARG A 224 31.87 -16.27 0.38
C ARG A 224 32.28 -15.90 -1.03
N GLU A 225 33.56 -15.70 -1.28
CA GLU A 225 34.06 -15.29 -2.60
C GLU A 225 33.81 -16.37 -3.65
N SER A 226 34.05 -17.64 -3.33
CA SER A 226 33.80 -18.76 -4.25
C SER A 226 32.31 -18.87 -4.63
N ASN A 227 31.42 -18.79 -3.64
CA ASN A 227 29.98 -18.80 -3.88
C ASN A 227 29.50 -17.57 -4.67
N LEU A 228 30.02 -16.38 -4.34
CA LEU A 228 29.68 -15.14 -5.03
C LEU A 228 30.17 -15.16 -6.48
N ASN A 229 31.39 -15.64 -6.74
CA ASN A 229 31.92 -15.81 -8.10
C ASN A 229 31.04 -16.73 -8.94
N ARG A 230 30.54 -17.82 -8.35
CA ARG A 230 29.64 -18.75 -9.03
C ARG A 230 28.28 -18.14 -9.30
N LEU A 231 27.73 -17.38 -8.34
CA LEU A 231 26.49 -16.63 -8.53
C LEU A 231 26.64 -15.54 -9.60
N MET A 232 27.76 -14.82 -9.62
CA MET A 232 28.08 -13.84 -10.67
C MET A 232 28.16 -14.49 -12.04
N GLN A 233 28.83 -15.64 -12.14
CA GLN A 233 28.91 -16.42 -13.38
C GLN A 233 27.52 -16.89 -13.85
N PHE A 234 26.68 -17.36 -12.92
CA PHE A 234 25.29 -17.73 -13.22
C PHE A 234 24.47 -16.54 -13.73
N CYS A 235 24.61 -15.37 -13.10
CA CYS A 235 23.95 -14.13 -13.53
C CYS A 235 24.55 -13.56 -14.82
N GLY A 236 25.63 -14.13 -15.37
CA GLY A 236 26.29 -13.68 -16.60
C GLY A 236 27.23 -12.49 -16.42
N VAL A 237 27.52 -12.12 -15.17
CA VAL A 237 28.41 -11.01 -14.82
C VAL A 237 29.86 -11.46 -14.99
N ARG A 238 30.66 -10.72 -15.78
CA ARG A 238 32.05 -11.08 -16.12
C ARG A 238 33.09 -10.75 -15.05
N TYR A 239 32.68 -10.50 -13.81
CA TYR A 239 33.60 -10.27 -12.70
C TYR A 239 34.00 -11.57 -12.05
N GLN A 240 35.30 -11.73 -11.83
CA GLN A 240 35.84 -12.71 -10.91
C GLN A 240 36.55 -11.93 -9.80
N LEU A 241 36.12 -12.17 -8.56
CA LEU A 241 36.93 -11.82 -7.40
C LEU A 241 38.10 -12.79 -7.42
N VAL A 242 39.30 -12.27 -7.65
CA VAL A 242 40.54 -13.04 -7.55
C VAL A 242 40.84 -13.16 -6.05
N GLU A 243 40.88 -14.39 -5.54
CA GLU A 243 41.47 -14.74 -4.24
C GLU A 243 43.00 -14.54 -4.30
#